data_AF-A0A534N8S8-F1
#
_entry.id   AF-A0A534N8S8-F1
#
_cell.length_a   1.000
_cell.length_b   1.000
_cell.length_c   1.000
_cell.angle_alpha   90.00
_cell.angle_beta   90.00
_cell.angle_gamma   90.00
#
_symmetry.space_group_name_H-M   'P 1'
#
loop_
_entity.id
_entity.type
_entity.pdbx_description
1 polymer ?
#
loop_
_entity_poly.entity_id
_entity_poly.type
_entity_poly.pdbx_seq_one_letter_code
_entity_poly.pdbx_strand_id
1 'polypeptide(L)'
;MTYWKNKRVVVTGGAGFLGSFVTEALRGAGADPFVPRSTAFDLRDAGNVRRLYRETRPDHVLHLAARVGGIGANRTNPGTFFYDNLMMGVNVLHEAHVCGVPRVLVVGTICAYPKHCPVPFREDDLWNGYPEETNAPYGIAKKSLTVMSDAYRRQFDCAQALLLAAERYDSSDPVNIGSGVEISIRELASLVAAAAGYAGRIVWDASRPNGQPRRRLDVSRARERFGFTATTPLSEGIGRTIEWYRKERMR
;
A
#
# COMPACT_ATOMS: atom_id res chain seq x y z
N MET A 1 0.07 7.63 -22.92
CA MET A 1 -1.06 7.29 -22.02
C MET A 1 -1.89 8.54 -21.80
N THR A 2 -3.11 8.60 -22.33
CA THR A 2 -3.97 9.80 -22.29
C THR A 2 -4.94 9.83 -21.11
N TYR A 3 -5.17 8.70 -20.44
CA TYR A 3 -6.19 8.56 -19.37
C TYR A 3 -5.98 9.52 -18.20
N TRP A 4 -4.73 9.69 -17.75
CA TRP A 4 -4.38 10.49 -16.57
C TRP A 4 -4.35 11.99 -16.83
N LYS A 5 -4.34 12.41 -18.10
CA LYS A 5 -4.21 13.82 -18.47
C LYS A 5 -5.34 14.64 -17.83
N ASN A 6 -4.96 15.67 -17.07
CA ASN A 6 -5.83 16.60 -16.35
C ASN A 6 -6.73 15.96 -15.27
N LYS A 7 -6.48 14.70 -14.87
CA LYS A 7 -7.20 14.07 -13.75
C LYS A 7 -6.69 14.63 -12.43
N ARG A 8 -7.62 15.05 -11.56
CA ARG A 8 -7.31 15.49 -10.20
C ARG A 8 -7.23 14.26 -9.30
N VAL A 9 -6.07 14.06 -8.68
CA VAL A 9 -5.81 12.85 -7.91
C VAL A 9 -5.40 13.22 -6.49
N VAL A 10 -6.18 12.82 -5.50
CA VAL A 10 -5.74 12.93 -4.10
C VAL A 10 -4.84 11.74 -3.77
N VAL A 11 -3.61 11.99 -3.33
CA VAL A 11 -2.64 10.96 -2.96
C VAL A 11 -2.35 11.07 -1.45
N THR A 12 -3.12 10.37 -0.61
CA THR A 12 -2.86 10.40 0.83
C THR A 12 -1.55 9.67 1.12
N GLY A 13 -0.70 10.21 2.01
CA GLY A 13 0.64 9.67 2.21
C GLY A 13 1.59 9.91 1.02
N GLY A 14 1.21 10.79 0.07
CA GLY A 14 1.97 11.10 -1.14
C GLY A 14 3.36 11.71 -0.92
N ALA A 15 3.69 12.16 0.29
CA ALA A 15 5.05 12.58 0.63
C ALA A 15 5.82 11.57 1.50
N GLY A 16 5.27 10.36 1.69
CA GLY A 16 6.01 9.22 2.21
C GLY A 16 6.85 8.54 1.11
N PHE A 17 7.59 7.49 1.49
CA PHE A 17 8.48 6.77 0.59
C PHE A 17 7.81 6.35 -0.72
N LEU A 18 6.84 5.42 -0.68
CA LEU A 18 6.10 4.98 -1.88
C LEU A 18 5.30 6.13 -2.52
N GLY A 19 4.69 6.97 -1.69
CA GLY A 19 3.82 8.05 -2.15
C GLY A 19 4.52 9.07 -3.04
N SER A 20 5.80 9.35 -2.78
CA SER A 20 6.58 10.32 -3.56
C SER A 20 6.77 9.86 -5.01
N PHE A 21 7.15 8.59 -5.21
CA PHE A 21 7.28 7.99 -6.55
C PHE A 21 5.94 7.88 -7.27
N VAL A 22 4.85 7.55 -6.56
CA VAL A 22 3.50 7.52 -7.16
C VAL A 22 3.07 8.91 -7.61
N THR A 23 3.34 9.94 -6.79
CA THR A 23 3.03 11.33 -7.12
C THR A 23 3.83 11.80 -8.34
N GLU A 24 5.12 11.47 -8.41
CA GLU A 24 5.96 11.77 -9.57
C GLU A 24 5.46 11.06 -10.84
N ALA A 25 5.14 9.78 -10.75
CA ALA A 25 4.61 9.01 -11.88
C ALA A 25 3.27 9.58 -12.39
N LEU A 26 2.38 10.02 -11.49
CA LEU A 26 1.13 10.68 -11.87
C LEU A 26 1.37 11.99 -12.62
N ARG A 27 2.30 12.83 -12.14
CA ARG A 27 2.70 14.07 -12.84
C ARG A 27 3.27 13.78 -14.22
N GLY A 28 4.16 12.79 -14.33
CA GLY A 28 4.72 12.35 -15.61
C GLY A 28 3.65 11.82 -16.58
N ALA A 29 2.55 11.27 -16.05
CA ALA A 29 1.39 10.84 -16.83
C ALA A 29 0.40 11.98 -17.17
N GLY A 30 0.67 13.21 -16.71
CA GLY A 30 -0.17 14.40 -16.97
C GLY A 30 -1.35 14.59 -16.01
N ALA A 31 -1.40 13.85 -14.90
CA ALA A 31 -2.37 14.08 -13.82
C ALA A 31 -1.94 15.26 -12.93
N ASP A 32 -2.89 15.75 -12.14
CA ASP A 32 -2.71 16.81 -11.15
C ASP A 32 -2.87 16.23 -9.73
N PRO A 33 -1.78 15.70 -9.12
CA PRO A 33 -1.87 15.10 -7.81
C PRO A 33 -1.84 16.14 -6.67
N PHE A 34 -2.85 16.10 -5.81
CA PHE A 34 -2.90 16.80 -4.54
C PHE A 34 -2.42 15.90 -3.40
N VAL A 35 -1.42 16.35 -2.64
CA VAL A 35 -0.83 15.58 -1.52
C VAL A 35 -1.21 16.21 -0.19
N PRO A 36 -2.24 15.72 0.52
CA PRO A 36 -2.61 16.24 1.83
C PRO A 36 -1.52 15.95 2.86
N ARG A 37 -1.28 16.92 3.75
CA ARG A 37 -0.39 16.79 4.91
C ARG A 37 -1.22 16.55 6.16
N SER A 38 -0.76 15.65 7.04
CA SER A 38 -1.47 15.32 8.28
C SER A 38 -1.65 16.50 9.23
N THR A 39 -0.81 17.53 9.13
CA THR A 39 -0.93 18.77 9.89
C THR A 39 -2.15 19.60 9.47
N ALA A 40 -2.63 19.43 8.24
CA ALA A 40 -3.80 20.14 7.71
C ALA A 40 -5.03 19.23 7.57
N PHE A 41 -4.81 17.95 7.29
CA PHE A 41 -5.85 16.95 7.05
C PHE A 41 -5.50 15.65 7.79
N ASP A 42 -5.79 15.62 9.10
CA ASP A 42 -5.72 14.36 9.84
C ASP A 42 -6.85 13.44 9.39
N LEU A 43 -6.50 12.37 8.69
CA LEU A 43 -7.46 11.46 8.07
C LEU A 43 -8.22 10.60 9.09
N ARG A 44 -7.81 10.61 10.37
CA ARG A 44 -8.56 9.97 11.47
C ARG A 44 -9.82 10.74 11.84
N ASP A 45 -9.92 11.99 11.39
CA ASP A 45 -11.10 12.83 11.51
C ASP A 45 -11.87 12.86 10.17
N ALA A 46 -13.11 12.36 10.18
CA ALA A 46 -13.99 12.34 9.01
C ALA A 46 -14.30 13.75 8.47
N GLY A 47 -14.39 14.76 9.33
CA GLY A 47 -14.60 16.16 8.94
C GLY A 47 -13.46 16.70 8.09
N ASN A 48 -12.21 16.34 8.43
CA ASN A 48 -11.05 16.69 7.63
C ASN A 48 -11.04 15.99 6.26
N VAL A 49 -11.41 14.72 6.20
CA VAL A 49 -11.52 13.99 4.93
C VAL A 49 -12.63 14.57 4.05
N ARG A 50 -13.78 14.89 4.64
CA ARG A 50 -14.89 15.53 3.93
C ARG A 50 -14.49 16.89 3.36
N ARG A 51 -13.77 17.70 4.16
CA ARG A 51 -13.23 18.99 3.73
C ARG A 51 -12.24 18.82 2.58
N LEU A 52 -11.30 17.88 2.69
CA LEU A 52 -10.35 17.54 1.64
C LEU A 52 -11.05 17.25 0.30
N TYR A 53 -12.09 16.40 0.30
CA TYR A 53 -12.81 16.06 -0.93
C TYR A 53 -13.65 17.21 -1.48
N ARG A 54 -14.25 18.06 -0.64
CA ARG A 54 -14.98 19.25 -1.10
C ARG A 54 -14.06 20.28 -1.75
N GLU A 55 -12.88 20.50 -1.18
CA GLU A 55 -11.89 21.46 -1.68
C GLU A 55 -11.23 20.96 -2.98
N THR A 56 -10.87 19.68 -3.04
CA THR A 56 -10.09 19.13 -4.17
C THR A 56 -10.96 18.55 -5.29
N ARG A 57 -12.18 18.10 -4.97
CA ARG A 57 -13.13 17.44 -5.88
C ARG A 57 -12.44 16.37 -6.75
N PRO A 58 -11.79 15.37 -6.15
CA PRO A 58 -10.89 14.48 -6.89
C PRO A 58 -11.66 13.55 -7.84
N ASP A 59 -11.06 13.26 -8.99
CA ASP A 59 -11.53 12.21 -9.89
C ASP A 59 -11.08 10.83 -9.39
N HIS A 60 -9.95 10.79 -8.68
CA HIS A 60 -9.37 9.59 -8.07
C HIS A 60 -8.77 9.88 -6.69
N VAL A 61 -8.88 8.91 -5.79
CA VAL A 61 -8.13 8.89 -4.52
C VAL A 61 -7.22 7.67 -4.48
N LEU A 62 -5.94 7.89 -4.29
CA LEU A 62 -4.95 6.84 -4.01
C LEU A 62 -4.57 6.92 -2.53
N HIS A 63 -5.08 5.98 -1.73
CA HIS A 63 -4.89 5.94 -0.29
C HIS A 63 -3.64 5.16 0.10
N LEU A 64 -2.52 5.87 0.26
CA LEU A 64 -1.23 5.33 0.70
C LEU A 64 -0.88 5.72 2.15
N ALA A 65 -1.65 6.62 2.77
CA ALA A 65 -1.45 7.00 4.15
C ALA A 65 -1.58 5.78 5.08
N ALA A 66 -0.62 5.64 5.99
CA ALA A 66 -0.60 4.58 6.98
C ALA A 66 0.28 4.98 8.16
N ARG A 67 -0.07 4.50 9.35
CA ARG A 67 0.86 4.46 10.48
C ARG A 67 1.71 3.21 10.28
N VAL A 68 2.99 3.38 9.95
CA VAL A 68 3.92 2.30 9.60
C VAL A 68 5.06 2.19 10.62
N GLY A 69 5.61 0.99 10.78
CA GLY A 69 6.71 0.72 11.70
C GLY A 69 7.19 -0.73 11.63
N GLY A 70 8.37 -0.99 12.20
CA GLY A 70 8.95 -2.34 12.28
C GLY A 70 8.30 -3.22 13.36
N ILE A 71 8.83 -4.44 13.53
CA ILE A 71 8.32 -5.45 14.49
C ILE A 71 8.22 -4.88 15.91
N GLY A 72 9.27 -4.21 16.38
CA GLY A 72 9.29 -3.61 17.72
C GLY A 72 8.19 -2.55 17.91
N ALA A 73 8.05 -1.62 16.95
CA ALA A 73 7.06 -0.55 17.03
C ALA A 73 5.61 -1.07 17.06
N ASN A 74 5.31 -2.11 16.27
CA ASN A 74 3.99 -2.75 16.25
C ASN A 74 3.70 -3.47 17.58
N ARG A 75 4.68 -4.17 18.15
CA ARG A 75 4.53 -4.84 19.45
C ARG A 75 4.33 -3.87 20.60
N THR A 76 5.00 -2.72 20.56
CA THR A 76 4.87 -1.70 21.61
C THR A 76 3.55 -0.91 21.52
N ASN A 77 2.99 -0.71 20.32
CA ASN A 77 1.82 0.16 20.13
C ASN A 77 0.68 -0.49 19.34
N PRO A 78 0.26 -1.74 19.64
CA PRO A 78 -0.65 -2.50 18.77
C PRO A 78 -2.00 -1.81 18.58
N GLY A 79 -2.56 -1.21 19.64
CA GLY A 79 -3.84 -0.48 19.59
C GLY A 79 -3.78 0.75 18.69
N THR A 80 -2.71 1.54 18.78
CA THR A 80 -2.50 2.72 17.93
C THR A 80 -2.36 2.33 16.45
N PHE A 81 -1.58 1.28 16.15
CA PHE A 81 -1.43 0.80 14.78
C PHE A 81 -2.76 0.30 14.20
N PHE A 82 -3.58 -0.37 14.99
CA PHE A 82 -4.92 -0.78 14.57
C PHE A 82 -5.82 0.44 14.33
N TYR A 83 -6.00 1.27 15.35
CA TYR A 83 -6.92 2.40 15.34
C TYR A 83 -6.59 3.39 14.23
N ASP A 84 -5.35 3.88 14.15
CA ASP A 84 -4.97 4.90 13.18
C ASP A 84 -5.19 4.40 11.75
N ASN A 85 -4.74 3.18 11.42
CA ASN A 85 -4.87 2.65 10.07
C ASN A 85 -6.33 2.33 9.71
N LEU A 86 -7.12 1.82 10.66
CA LEU A 86 -8.53 1.55 10.43
C LEU A 86 -9.29 2.85 10.23
N MET A 87 -9.17 3.81 11.16
CA MET A 87 -9.92 5.07 11.08
C MET A 87 -9.56 5.89 9.87
N MET A 88 -8.27 6.00 9.52
CA MET A 88 -7.87 6.68 8.29
C MET A 88 -8.50 6.03 7.05
N GLY A 89 -8.47 4.71 6.95
CA GLY A 89 -9.03 3.99 5.81
C GLY A 89 -10.56 4.06 5.74
N VAL A 90 -11.23 3.89 6.89
CA VAL A 90 -12.70 3.99 7.02
C VAL A 90 -13.17 5.37 6.59
N ASN A 91 -12.58 6.44 7.15
CA ASN A 91 -12.98 7.80 6.80
C ASN A 91 -12.72 8.09 5.32
N VAL A 92 -11.57 7.69 4.79
CA VAL A 92 -11.23 7.88 3.37
C VAL A 92 -12.25 7.21 2.45
N LEU A 93 -12.65 5.97 2.74
CA LEU A 93 -13.63 5.23 1.92
C LEU A 93 -15.05 5.76 2.11
N HIS A 94 -15.50 5.96 3.34
CA HIS A 94 -16.86 6.42 3.63
C HIS A 94 -17.10 7.83 3.07
N GLU A 95 -16.18 8.76 3.33
CA GLU A 95 -16.33 10.13 2.84
C GLU A 95 -16.16 10.22 1.32
N ALA A 96 -15.44 9.30 0.69
CA ALA A 96 -15.33 9.24 -0.75
C ALA A 96 -16.70 8.90 -1.36
N HIS A 97 -17.39 7.92 -0.78
CA HIS A 97 -18.76 7.61 -1.15
C HIS A 97 -19.69 8.81 -0.92
N VAL A 98 -19.68 9.40 0.28
CA VAL A 98 -20.57 10.53 0.63
C VAL A 98 -20.34 11.75 -0.26
N CYS A 99 -19.09 12.01 -0.66
CA CYS A 99 -18.74 13.14 -1.53
C CYS A 99 -18.79 12.82 -3.03
N GLY A 100 -19.18 11.60 -3.42
CA GLY A 100 -19.28 11.20 -4.83
C GLY A 100 -17.93 11.09 -5.55
N VAL A 101 -16.86 10.71 -4.84
CA VAL A 101 -15.55 10.46 -5.44
C VAL A 101 -15.64 9.21 -6.33
N PRO A 102 -15.31 9.30 -7.64
CA PRO A 102 -15.57 8.21 -8.58
C PRO A 102 -14.76 6.94 -8.34
N ARG A 103 -13.49 7.06 -7.95
CA ARG A 103 -12.57 5.92 -7.83
C ARG A 103 -11.64 6.08 -6.64
N VAL A 104 -11.57 5.04 -5.80
CA VAL A 104 -10.64 4.96 -4.67
C VAL A 104 -9.81 3.70 -4.80
N LEU A 105 -8.49 3.84 -4.77
CA LEU A 105 -7.54 2.74 -4.64
C LEU A 105 -6.96 2.76 -3.22
N VAL A 106 -7.04 1.63 -2.52
CA VAL A 106 -6.45 1.46 -1.19
C VAL A 106 -5.24 0.55 -1.27
N VAL A 107 -4.11 1.00 -0.71
CA VAL A 107 -2.93 0.14 -0.59
C VAL A 107 -3.07 -0.79 0.61
N GLY A 108 -3.09 -2.09 0.33
CA GLY A 108 -3.09 -3.17 1.31
C GLY A 108 -1.72 -3.46 1.91
N THR A 109 -1.54 -4.67 2.45
CA THR A 109 -0.28 -5.10 3.04
C THR A 109 -0.14 -6.62 3.01
N ILE A 110 1.08 -7.11 2.74
CA ILE A 110 1.40 -8.54 2.88
C ILE A 110 1.21 -9.05 4.31
N CYS A 111 1.25 -8.16 5.30
CA CYS A 111 1.00 -8.48 6.71
C CYS A 111 -0.45 -8.90 6.98
N ALA A 112 -1.37 -8.80 6.02
CA ALA A 112 -2.75 -9.23 6.14
C ALA A 112 -2.93 -10.74 5.90
N TYR A 113 -1.94 -11.40 5.27
CA TYR A 113 -1.98 -12.83 5.02
C TYR A 113 -1.84 -13.64 6.32
N PRO A 114 -2.41 -14.86 6.36
CA PRO A 114 -2.27 -15.74 7.50
C PRO A 114 -0.80 -16.04 7.84
N LYS A 115 -0.52 -16.25 9.13
CA LYS A 115 0.79 -16.71 9.62
C LYS A 115 1.23 -18.02 8.98
N HIS A 116 0.28 -18.94 8.77
CA HIS A 116 0.49 -20.24 8.15
C HIS A 116 -0.06 -20.28 6.72
N CYS A 117 0.16 -19.20 5.96
CA CYS A 117 -0.22 -19.14 4.55
C CYS A 117 0.71 -20.02 3.69
N PRO A 118 0.18 -20.88 2.80
CA PRO A 118 0.97 -21.61 1.82
C PRO A 118 1.79 -20.63 0.95
N VAL A 119 3.03 -21.01 0.61
CA VAL A 119 3.94 -20.19 -0.20
C VAL A 119 3.95 -20.74 -1.64
N PRO A 120 3.75 -19.91 -2.68
CA PRO A 120 3.56 -18.46 -2.63
C PRO A 120 2.15 -18.07 -2.16
N PHE A 121 2.04 -16.92 -1.48
CA PHE A 121 0.79 -16.38 -0.96
C PHE A 121 -0.11 -15.97 -2.13
N ARG A 122 -1.25 -16.63 -2.29
CA ARG A 122 -2.26 -16.30 -3.31
C ARG A 122 -3.34 -15.45 -2.69
N GLU A 123 -3.96 -14.53 -3.42
CA GLU A 123 -5.01 -13.66 -2.89
C GLU A 123 -6.23 -14.43 -2.35
N ASP A 124 -6.49 -15.66 -2.84
CA ASP A 124 -7.52 -16.55 -2.28
C ASP A 124 -7.20 -17.01 -0.86
N ASP A 125 -5.92 -17.02 -0.47
CA ASP A 125 -5.48 -17.39 0.87
C ASP A 125 -5.61 -16.25 1.89
N LEU A 126 -5.96 -15.04 1.44
CA LEU A 126 -5.99 -13.85 2.30
C LEU A 126 -6.87 -14.06 3.53
N TRP A 127 -7.97 -14.79 3.40
CA TRP A 127 -8.94 -15.04 4.47
C TRP A 127 -8.77 -16.38 5.19
N ASN A 128 -7.80 -17.21 4.78
CA ASN A 128 -7.60 -18.57 5.27
C ASN A 128 -6.76 -18.62 6.56
N GLY A 129 -7.12 -17.77 7.54
CA GLY A 129 -6.50 -17.76 8.87
C GLY A 129 -6.18 -16.36 9.41
N TYR A 130 -5.59 -16.35 10.61
CA TYR A 130 -5.19 -15.15 11.32
C TYR A 130 -3.76 -14.73 10.95
N PRO A 131 -3.47 -13.42 10.81
CA PRO A 131 -2.11 -12.94 10.51
C PRO A 131 -1.11 -13.21 11.64
N GLU A 132 0.17 -13.05 11.34
CA GLU A 132 1.26 -13.11 12.33
C GLU A 132 1.03 -12.10 13.47
N GLU A 133 1.10 -12.54 14.73
CA GLU A 133 0.59 -11.80 15.88
C GLU A 133 1.35 -10.48 16.10
N THR A 134 2.65 -10.45 15.77
CA THR A 134 3.49 -9.26 15.93
C THR A 134 3.07 -8.07 15.06
N ASN A 135 2.34 -8.31 13.97
CA ASN A 135 1.85 -7.29 13.05
C ASN A 135 0.35 -7.43 12.73
N ALA A 136 -0.36 -8.37 13.37
CA ALA A 136 -1.76 -8.66 13.12
C ALA A 136 -2.67 -7.43 13.30
N PRO A 137 -2.50 -6.55 14.29
CA PRO A 137 -3.37 -5.36 14.40
C PRO A 137 -3.29 -4.46 13.15
N TYR A 138 -2.09 -4.23 12.62
CA TYR A 138 -1.91 -3.51 11.35
C TYR A 138 -2.48 -4.29 10.15
N GLY A 139 -2.20 -5.60 10.10
CA GLY A 139 -2.68 -6.50 9.06
C GLY A 139 -4.20 -6.55 8.97
N ILE A 140 -4.89 -6.75 10.10
CA ILE A 140 -6.36 -6.78 10.19
C ILE A 140 -6.94 -5.41 9.84
N ALA A 141 -6.39 -4.31 10.35
CA ALA A 141 -6.88 -2.98 10.01
C ALA A 141 -6.91 -2.75 8.49
N LYS A 142 -5.84 -3.13 7.78
CA LYS A 142 -5.78 -3.04 6.31
C LYS A 142 -6.67 -4.08 5.62
N LYS A 143 -6.77 -5.29 6.15
CA LYS A 143 -7.62 -6.38 5.63
C LYS A 143 -9.11 -6.04 5.71
N SER A 144 -9.55 -5.41 6.80
CA SER A 144 -10.94 -4.94 6.95
C SER A 144 -11.35 -3.92 5.89
N LEU A 145 -10.41 -3.11 5.38
CA LEU A 145 -10.71 -2.14 4.31
C LEU A 145 -11.07 -2.82 2.99
N THR A 146 -10.62 -4.05 2.72
CA THR A 146 -11.04 -4.78 1.51
C THR A 146 -12.50 -5.19 1.60
N VAL A 147 -12.97 -5.58 2.79
CA VAL A 147 -14.39 -5.87 3.05
C VAL A 147 -15.23 -4.62 2.86
N MET A 148 -14.80 -3.49 3.44
CA MET A 148 -15.49 -2.21 3.26
C MET A 148 -15.56 -1.83 1.78
N SER A 149 -14.45 -1.92 1.06
CA SER A 149 -14.39 -1.59 -0.38
C SER A 149 -15.36 -2.43 -1.20
N ASP A 150 -15.38 -3.75 -0.97
CA ASP A 150 -16.30 -4.67 -1.65
C ASP A 150 -17.77 -4.46 -1.20
N ALA A 151 -18.03 -4.10 0.06
CA ALA A 151 -19.36 -3.76 0.53
C ALA A 151 -19.91 -2.49 -0.12
N TYR A 152 -19.13 -1.40 -0.21
CA TYR A 152 -19.52 -0.19 -0.94
C TYR A 152 -19.79 -0.50 -2.41
N ARG A 153 -18.91 -1.28 -3.04
CA ARG A 153 -19.08 -1.75 -4.42
C ARG A 153 -20.42 -2.47 -4.58
N ARG A 154 -20.68 -3.52 -3.78
CA ARG A 154 -21.93 -4.29 -3.88
C ARG A 154 -23.18 -3.46 -3.57
N GLN A 155 -23.12 -2.58 -2.57
CA GLN A 155 -24.27 -1.80 -2.13
C GLN A 155 -24.64 -0.70 -3.13
N PHE A 156 -23.65 0.05 -3.61
CA PHE A 156 -23.88 1.26 -4.42
C PHE A 156 -23.62 1.04 -5.91
N ASP A 157 -22.76 0.09 -6.27
CA ASP A 157 -22.61 -0.31 -7.67
C ASP A 157 -23.67 -1.32 -8.09
N CYS A 158 -24.48 -1.98 -7.25
CA CYS A 158 -25.56 -2.83 -7.78
C CYS A 158 -26.57 -2.04 -8.65
N ALA A 159 -26.86 -0.78 -8.30
CA ALA A 159 -27.74 0.07 -9.10
C ALA A 159 -27.06 0.61 -10.37
N GLN A 160 -25.75 0.89 -10.31
CA GLN A 160 -24.98 1.40 -11.45
C GLN A 160 -24.45 0.27 -12.36
N ALA A 161 -24.22 -0.93 -11.81
CA ALA A 161 -23.82 -2.15 -12.48
C ALA A 161 -24.98 -2.79 -13.24
N LEU A 162 -26.24 -2.62 -12.84
CA LEU A 162 -27.36 -3.02 -13.72
C LEU A 162 -27.41 -2.18 -15.01
N LEU A 163 -26.90 -0.95 -14.99
CA LEU A 163 -26.79 -0.06 -16.16
C LEU A 163 -25.43 -0.21 -16.90
N LEU A 164 -24.33 -0.51 -16.20
CA LEU A 164 -22.96 -0.64 -16.73
C LEU A 164 -22.52 -2.08 -17.04
N ALA A 165 -23.11 -3.12 -16.43
CA ALA A 165 -22.86 -4.52 -16.78
C ALA A 165 -23.36 -4.87 -18.20
N ALA A 166 -24.19 -3.99 -18.79
CA ALA A 166 -24.47 -3.99 -20.21
C ALA A 166 -23.29 -3.51 -21.09
N GLU A 167 -22.24 -2.87 -20.53
CA GLU A 167 -21.14 -2.28 -21.30
C GLU A 167 -19.71 -2.68 -20.89
N ARG A 168 -19.21 -2.52 -19.65
CA ARG A 168 -17.78 -2.80 -19.31
C ARG A 168 -17.55 -3.08 -17.81
N TYR A 169 -16.73 -4.10 -17.51
CA TYR A 169 -16.49 -4.67 -16.17
C TYR A 169 -15.57 -3.83 -15.24
N ASP A 170 -15.81 -3.84 -13.91
CA ASP A 170 -15.05 -3.16 -12.82
C ASP A 170 -15.01 -4.09 -11.56
N SER A 171 -13.83 -4.42 -11.00
CA SER A 171 -13.66 -5.42 -9.91
C SER A 171 -12.91 -4.85 -8.69
N SER A 172 -13.35 -5.21 -7.47
CA SER A 172 -12.72 -4.80 -6.19
C SER A 172 -11.77 -5.84 -5.59
N ASP A 173 -11.45 -6.92 -6.31
CA ASP A 173 -10.60 -7.98 -5.75
C ASP A 173 -9.19 -7.43 -5.44
N PRO A 174 -8.57 -7.82 -4.30
CA PRO A 174 -7.18 -7.51 -4.08
C PRO A 174 -6.31 -8.16 -5.16
N VAL A 175 -5.24 -7.46 -5.53
CA VAL A 175 -4.22 -7.96 -6.44
C VAL A 175 -2.85 -7.76 -5.81
N ASN A 176 -2.09 -8.84 -5.75
CA ASN A 176 -0.72 -8.82 -5.23
C ASN A 176 0.21 -8.07 -6.18
N ILE A 177 0.95 -7.12 -5.63
CA ILE A 177 2.02 -6.40 -6.33
C ILE A 177 3.35 -6.75 -5.67
N GLY A 178 4.28 -7.28 -6.45
CA GLY A 178 5.62 -7.63 -6.01
C GLY A 178 6.46 -8.20 -7.16
N SER A 179 7.68 -8.66 -6.85
CA SER A 179 8.56 -9.32 -7.83
C SER A 179 8.27 -10.81 -8.01
N GLY A 180 7.53 -11.44 -7.08
CA GLY A 180 7.36 -12.90 -7.05
C GLY A 180 8.63 -13.68 -6.69
N VAL A 181 9.69 -12.99 -6.28
CA VAL A 181 10.99 -13.55 -5.86
C VAL A 181 11.19 -13.29 -4.37
N GLU A 182 11.84 -14.23 -3.67
CA GLU A 182 12.25 -14.08 -2.26
C GLU A 182 13.77 -14.07 -2.13
N ILE A 183 14.27 -13.49 -1.03
CA ILE A 183 15.69 -13.46 -0.66
C ILE A 183 15.80 -13.59 0.85
N SER A 184 16.87 -14.20 1.36
CA SER A 184 17.11 -14.23 2.80
C SER A 184 17.59 -12.86 3.32
N ILE A 185 17.33 -12.56 4.60
CA ILE A 185 17.86 -11.36 5.25
C ILE A 185 19.40 -11.32 5.20
N ARG A 186 20.06 -12.48 5.24
CA ARG A 186 21.52 -12.60 5.14
C ARG A 186 22.06 -12.16 3.79
N GLU A 187 21.45 -12.64 2.71
CA GLU A 187 21.83 -12.26 1.34
C GLU A 187 21.50 -10.78 1.09
N LEU A 188 20.33 -10.32 1.53
CA LEU A 188 19.95 -8.91 1.42
C LEU A 188 20.94 -7.98 2.13
N ALA A 189 21.33 -8.30 3.37
CA ALA A 189 22.31 -7.51 4.11
C ALA A 189 23.67 -7.48 3.40
N SER A 190 24.09 -8.61 2.81
CA SER A 190 25.32 -8.69 2.03
C SER A 190 25.26 -7.83 0.77
N LEU A 191 24.13 -7.83 0.04
CA LEU A 191 23.93 -6.97 -1.14
C LEU A 191 23.98 -5.48 -0.78
N VAL A 192 23.33 -5.08 0.32
CA VAL A 192 23.36 -3.70 0.80
C VAL A 192 24.77 -3.30 1.22
N ALA A 193 25.48 -4.14 1.96
CA ALA A 193 26.86 -3.89 2.38
C ALA A 193 27.79 -3.69 1.18
N ALA A 194 27.71 -4.59 0.18
CA ALA A 194 28.48 -4.48 -1.04
C ALA A 194 28.17 -3.19 -1.81
N ALA A 195 26.89 -2.89 -2.04
CA ALA A 195 26.48 -1.68 -2.76
C ALA A 195 26.81 -0.37 -1.99
N ALA A 196 26.88 -0.42 -0.66
CA ALA A 196 27.30 0.70 0.17
C ALA A 196 28.83 0.88 0.22
N GLY A 197 29.62 -0.09 -0.26
CA GLY A 197 31.08 -0.11 -0.11
C GLY A 197 31.54 -0.43 1.31
N TYR A 198 30.73 -1.14 2.11
CA TYR A 198 31.07 -1.52 3.48
C TYR A 198 32.03 -2.71 3.50
N ALA A 199 33.24 -2.49 4.02
CA ALA A 199 34.28 -3.53 4.13
C ALA A 199 34.37 -4.15 5.55
N GLY A 200 33.50 -3.75 6.47
CA GLY A 200 33.49 -4.30 7.83
C GLY A 200 32.80 -5.66 7.94
N ARG A 201 32.67 -6.17 9.16
CA ARG A 201 32.00 -7.45 9.44
C ARG A 201 30.51 -7.23 9.72
N ILE A 202 29.65 -8.08 9.16
CA ILE A 202 28.23 -8.16 9.52
C ILE A 202 28.07 -9.09 10.72
N VAL A 203 27.45 -8.60 11.79
CA VAL A 203 27.20 -9.37 13.02
C VAL A 203 25.69 -9.59 13.18
N TRP A 204 25.32 -10.81 13.57
CA TRP A 204 23.93 -11.24 13.71
C TRP A 204 23.56 -11.39 15.18
N ASP A 205 22.62 -10.57 15.65
CA ASP A 205 22.10 -10.66 17.02
C ASP A 205 20.83 -11.53 17.05
N ALA A 206 21.01 -12.80 17.41
CA ALA A 206 19.92 -13.78 17.50
C ALA A 206 19.04 -13.59 18.75
N SER A 207 19.37 -12.67 19.67
CA SER A 207 18.51 -12.35 20.82
C SER A 207 17.29 -11.52 20.42
N ARG A 208 17.32 -10.87 19.25
CA ARG A 208 16.21 -10.08 18.73
C ARG A 208 15.16 -10.97 18.07
N PRO A 209 13.86 -10.62 18.20
CA PRO A 209 12.79 -11.43 17.62
C PRO A 209 12.83 -11.38 16.09
N ASN A 210 12.65 -12.55 15.46
CA ASN A 210 12.39 -12.66 14.03
C ASN A 210 10.88 -12.52 13.75
N GLY A 211 10.55 -12.17 12.51
CA GLY A 211 9.18 -12.23 12.00
C GLY A 211 8.85 -13.58 11.38
N GLN A 212 7.79 -13.61 10.57
CA GLN A 212 7.41 -14.79 9.79
C GLN A 212 8.57 -15.26 8.88
N PRO A 213 8.95 -16.55 8.88
CA PRO A 213 10.16 -17.03 8.20
C PRO A 213 10.20 -16.81 6.69
N ARG A 214 9.06 -16.93 6.01
CA ARG A 214 8.95 -16.77 4.56
C ARG A 214 7.72 -15.97 4.20
N ARG A 215 7.88 -15.08 3.22
CA ARG A 215 6.81 -14.27 2.62
C ARG A 215 7.14 -14.07 1.15
N ARG A 216 6.39 -14.72 0.28
CA ARG A 216 6.53 -14.61 -1.17
C ARG A 216 5.15 -14.56 -1.78
N LEU A 217 4.85 -13.50 -2.53
CA LEU A 217 3.56 -13.35 -3.20
C LEU A 217 3.51 -14.15 -4.50
N ASP A 218 2.36 -14.72 -4.80
CA ASP A 218 1.98 -15.04 -6.17
C ASP A 218 1.57 -13.72 -6.85
N VAL A 219 2.15 -13.42 -8.01
CA VAL A 219 1.93 -12.17 -8.75
C VAL A 219 1.25 -12.41 -10.10
N SER A 220 0.68 -13.60 -10.31
CA SER A 220 0.06 -13.96 -11.59
C SER A 220 -1.13 -13.06 -11.93
N ARG A 221 -1.95 -12.70 -10.93
CA ARG A 221 -3.12 -11.82 -11.12
C ARG A 221 -2.75 -10.44 -11.65
N ALA A 222 -1.64 -9.86 -11.20
CA ALA A 222 -1.19 -8.55 -11.69
C ALA A 222 -0.84 -8.61 -13.18
N ARG A 223 -0.16 -9.68 -13.59
CA ARG A 223 0.18 -9.93 -14.99
C ARG A 223 -1.07 -10.21 -15.83
N GLU A 224 -1.97 -11.05 -15.35
CA GLU A 224 -3.18 -11.46 -16.05
C GLU A 224 -4.20 -10.31 -16.18
N ARG A 225 -4.43 -9.53 -15.12
CA ARG A 225 -5.48 -8.51 -15.07
C ARG A 225 -5.06 -7.18 -15.69
N PHE A 226 -3.78 -6.80 -15.62
CA PHE A 226 -3.32 -5.50 -16.12
C PHE A 226 -1.89 -5.51 -16.66
N GLY A 227 -1.35 -6.68 -17.03
CA GLY A 227 -0.08 -6.79 -17.74
C GLY A 227 1.16 -6.39 -16.94
N PHE A 228 1.05 -6.24 -15.62
CA PHE A 228 2.16 -5.77 -14.80
C PHE A 228 3.13 -6.93 -14.48
N THR A 229 4.41 -6.65 -14.61
CA THR A 229 5.49 -7.50 -14.09
C THR A 229 6.59 -6.57 -13.60
N ALA A 230 7.10 -6.81 -12.39
CA ALA A 230 8.22 -6.03 -11.87
C ALA A 230 9.48 -6.33 -12.69
N THR A 231 10.10 -5.29 -13.25
CA THR A 231 11.26 -5.44 -14.15
C THR A 231 12.58 -5.05 -13.50
N THR A 232 12.57 -4.27 -12.42
CA THR A 232 13.80 -3.82 -11.75
C THR A 232 14.40 -4.95 -10.90
N PRO A 233 15.61 -5.44 -11.21
CA PRO A 233 16.31 -6.41 -10.38
C PRO A 233 16.61 -5.85 -8.98
N LEU A 234 16.63 -6.71 -7.96
CA LEU A 234 16.84 -6.28 -6.57
C LEU A 234 18.19 -5.56 -6.37
N SER A 235 19.27 -6.06 -6.97
CA SER A 235 20.60 -5.44 -6.89
C SER A 235 20.61 -4.02 -7.48
N GLU A 236 19.97 -3.83 -8.63
CA GLU A 236 19.80 -2.52 -9.27
C GLU A 236 18.98 -1.57 -8.38
N GLY A 237 17.87 -2.06 -7.83
CA GLY A 237 17.03 -1.28 -6.91
C GLY A 237 17.76 -0.84 -5.64
N ILE A 238 18.57 -1.73 -5.04
CA ILE A 238 19.41 -1.42 -3.88
C ILE A 238 20.43 -0.33 -4.23
N GLY A 239 21.13 -0.46 -5.36
CA GLY A 239 22.11 0.53 -5.82
C GLY A 239 21.50 1.93 -5.96
N ARG A 240 20.37 2.03 -6.69
CA ARG A 240 19.62 3.29 -6.84
C ARG A 240 19.16 3.87 -5.50
N THR A 241 18.72 3.01 -4.58
CA THR A 241 18.26 3.44 -3.25
C THR A 241 19.41 4.02 -2.42
N ILE A 242 20.60 3.41 -2.46
CA ILE A 242 21.79 3.91 -1.76
C ILE A 242 22.26 5.24 -2.36
N GLU A 243 22.26 5.38 -3.68
CA GLU A 243 22.57 6.65 -4.35
C GLU A 243 21.61 7.76 -3.95
N TRP A 244 20.30 7.47 -3.95
CA TRP A 244 19.28 8.40 -3.48
C TRP A 244 19.52 8.81 -2.02
N TYR A 245 19.75 7.83 -1.12
CA TYR A 245 20.01 8.09 0.30
C TYR A 245 21.23 9.00 0.51
N ARG A 246 22.31 8.78 -0.24
CA ARG A 246 23.50 9.65 -0.20
C ARG A 246 23.19 11.07 -0.64
N LYS A 247 22.41 11.25 -1.71
CA LYS A 247 22.00 12.58 -2.19
C LYS A 247 21.16 13.32 -1.16
N GLU A 248 20.19 12.66 -0.53
CA GLU A 248 19.33 13.30 0.47
C GLU A 248 20.07 13.61 1.79
N ARG A 249 21.12 12.87 2.16
CA ARG A 249 21.94 13.21 3.35
C ARG A 249 22.88 14.39 3.14
N MET A 250 23.16 14.74 1.89
CA MET A 250 24.03 15.85 1.50
C MET A 250 23.25 17.16 1.25
N ARG A 251 21.91 17.11 1.34
CA ARG A 251 21.02 18.28 1.33
C ARG A 251 20.76 18.76 2.75
#